data_AF-A0A7Y0SPP0-F1
#
_entry.id   AF-A0A7Y0SPP0-F1
#
_cell.length_a   1.000
_cell.length_b   1.000
_cell.length_c   1.000
_cell.angle_alpha   90.00
_cell.angle_beta   90.00
_cell.angle_gamma   90.00
#
_symmetry.space_group_name_H-M   'P 1'
#
loop_
_entity.id
_entity.type
_entity.pdbx_description
1 polymer ?
#
loop_
_entity_poly.entity_id
_entity_poly.type
_entity_poly.pdbx_seq_one_letter_code
_entity_poly.pdbx_strand_id
1 'polypeptide(L)'
;MNTPLDESLHSFLIRHQLAYMHKFDPKGVISIDGRWRNEPFAHQDTHIFYKFDDLFLLEAIDVGTLLSGTHHQFFDVPHAYCRSLKPTFFKENMTKGKSKGGLPITFCPVCIKGMIRGRGYAYFRKSWEYDGKCEFHNTPLSCLTTTDYKSTVKAVKRLLAGKNVPSDEIVRVGIRNFTESERVNLFYPIKTVACVGKELGICLARHMGELLSSKWLPLDVKDMINLTHTLISLPIDSREYKHGCKLLGQIMVLLQNFKPLADYLNHNCSYVKMLGGARNQLAEIVLVPKKKACDSCSDLFCKKRIQKSHYIKHLDADYLAETSTPLKRLGFQQNILQSTGKYLWSPIIIGDSMFNNLSKGNKD
;
A
#
# COMPACT_ATOMS: atom_id res chain seq x y z
N MET A 1 1.88 11.49 21.46
CA MET A 1 2.98 10.50 21.60
C MET A 1 3.59 10.33 20.22
N ASN A 2 4.84 10.76 20.03
CA ASN A 2 5.50 10.71 18.72
C ASN A 2 5.97 9.27 18.45
N THR A 3 5.33 8.58 17.51
CA THR A 3 5.80 7.28 17.02
C THR A 3 6.96 7.50 16.06
N PRO A 4 8.08 6.79 16.20
CA PRO A 4 9.19 6.89 15.27
C PRO A 4 8.79 6.49 13.85
N LEU A 5 9.22 7.25 12.85
CA LEU A 5 8.88 7.02 11.43
C LEU A 5 9.44 5.71 10.87
N ASP A 6 10.39 5.10 11.56
CA ASP A 6 11.08 3.87 11.16
C ASP A 6 10.75 2.66 12.07
N GLU A 7 9.80 2.82 12.99
CA GLU A 7 9.37 1.73 13.89
C GLU A 7 8.65 0.63 13.08
N SER A 8 9.02 -0.64 13.29
CA SER A 8 8.31 -1.74 12.63
C SER A 8 6.91 -1.93 13.21
N LEU A 9 5.96 -2.43 12.40
CA LEU A 9 4.60 -2.75 12.86
C LEU A 9 4.62 -3.70 14.08
N HIS A 10 5.53 -4.67 14.10
CA HIS A 10 5.74 -5.57 15.23
C HIS A 10 6.06 -4.81 16.52
N SER A 11 7.02 -3.89 16.45
CA SER A 11 7.43 -3.06 17.58
C SER A 11 6.30 -2.14 18.02
N PHE A 12 5.63 -1.48 17.07
CA PHE A 12 4.53 -0.57 17.34
C PHE A 12 3.43 -1.28 18.14
N LEU A 13 3.00 -2.47 17.70
CA LEU A 13 2.00 -3.27 18.41
C LEU A 13 2.50 -3.66 19.81
N ILE A 14 3.72 -4.16 19.94
CA ILE A 14 4.29 -4.57 21.23
C ILE A 14 4.39 -3.42 22.22
N ARG A 15 4.91 -2.26 21.80
CA ARG A 15 5.07 -1.09 22.68
C ARG A 15 3.74 -0.61 23.23
N HIS A 16 2.70 -0.57 22.40
CA HIS A 16 1.36 -0.18 22.84
C HIS A 16 0.77 -1.21 23.79
N GLN A 17 0.93 -2.50 23.51
CA GLN A 17 0.49 -3.55 24.43
C GLN A 17 1.25 -3.50 25.77
N LEU A 18 2.57 -3.26 25.76
CA LEU A 18 3.37 -3.11 26.98
C LEU A 18 2.95 -1.91 27.83
N ALA A 19 2.61 -0.79 27.19
CA ALA A 19 2.29 0.45 27.87
C ALA A 19 0.88 0.48 28.47
N TYR A 20 -0.07 -0.24 27.87
CA TYR A 20 -1.50 -0.07 28.18
C TYR A 20 -2.24 -1.33 28.63
N MET A 21 -1.70 -2.54 28.41
CA MET A 21 -2.39 -3.77 28.80
C MET A 21 -2.02 -4.22 30.22
N HIS A 22 -3.02 -4.64 30.99
CA HIS A 22 -2.82 -5.29 32.29
C HIS A 22 -2.05 -6.62 32.17
N LYS A 23 -2.28 -7.37 31.08
CA LYS A 23 -1.60 -8.62 30.78
C LYS A 23 -0.95 -8.54 29.39
N PHE A 24 0.38 -8.47 29.38
CA PHE A 24 1.12 -8.51 28.13
C PHE A 24 1.14 -9.92 27.53
N ASP A 25 0.37 -10.15 26.47
CA ASP A 25 0.28 -11.41 25.72
C ASP A 25 0.30 -11.16 24.20
N PRO A 26 1.48 -10.92 23.60
CA PRO A 26 1.61 -10.51 22.20
C PRO A 26 1.48 -11.68 21.20
N LYS A 27 0.51 -12.58 21.37
CA LYS A 27 0.29 -13.76 20.48
C LYS A 27 0.00 -13.41 19.03
N GLY A 28 -0.49 -12.19 18.79
CA GLY A 28 -0.71 -11.64 17.46
C GLY A 28 0.55 -11.09 16.81
N VAL A 29 1.67 -10.99 17.54
CA VAL A 29 2.94 -10.44 17.04
C VAL A 29 4.06 -11.51 17.07
N ILE A 30 4.16 -12.28 18.15
CA ILE A 30 5.15 -13.35 18.33
C ILE A 30 4.47 -14.70 18.09
N SER A 31 5.07 -15.53 17.23
CA SER A 31 4.62 -16.87 16.92
C SER A 31 5.03 -17.91 17.98
N ILE A 32 4.52 -19.13 17.84
CA ILE A 32 4.77 -20.22 18.79
C ILE A 32 6.26 -20.61 18.88
N ASP A 33 7.00 -20.43 17.79
CA ASP A 33 8.42 -20.74 17.62
C ASP A 33 9.34 -19.55 17.92
N GLY A 34 8.82 -18.51 18.59
CA GLY A 34 9.63 -17.39 19.06
C GLY A 34 10.05 -16.38 17.99
N ARG A 35 9.34 -16.35 16.86
CA ARG A 35 9.64 -15.49 15.71
C ARG A 35 8.59 -14.40 15.53
N TRP A 36 8.89 -13.41 14.72
CA TRP A 36 7.90 -12.45 14.24
C TRP A 36 6.90 -13.11 13.29
N ARG A 37 5.60 -12.82 13.46
CA ARG A 37 4.55 -13.23 12.52
C ARG A 37 4.59 -12.36 11.27
N ASN A 38 4.54 -12.94 10.08
CA ASN A 38 4.54 -12.16 8.83
C ASN A 38 3.38 -11.14 8.72
N GLU A 39 2.23 -11.49 9.29
CA GLU A 39 1.04 -10.64 9.35
C GLU A 39 0.69 -10.38 10.82
N PRO A 40 1.38 -9.45 11.50
CA PRO A 40 1.14 -9.20 12.90
C PRO A 40 -0.20 -8.46 13.11
N PHE A 41 -0.82 -8.67 14.27
CA PHE A 41 -2.11 -8.07 14.61
C PHE A 41 -2.26 -7.87 16.12
N ALA A 42 -3.14 -6.95 16.50
CA ALA A 42 -3.59 -6.73 17.86
C ALA A 42 -4.52 -7.87 18.31
N HIS A 43 -3.99 -8.82 19.07
CA HIS A 43 -4.74 -10.00 19.50
C HIS A 43 -5.83 -9.70 20.55
N GLN A 44 -5.55 -8.79 21.47
CA GLN A 44 -6.43 -8.40 22.58
C GLN A 44 -6.34 -6.89 22.78
N ASP A 45 -7.33 -6.33 23.50
CA ASP A 45 -7.38 -4.92 23.89
C ASP A 45 -7.22 -3.95 22.72
N THR A 46 -7.90 -4.24 21.61
CA THR A 46 -7.89 -3.42 20.37
C THR A 46 -8.30 -1.97 20.61
N HIS A 47 -9.03 -1.70 21.71
CA HIS A 47 -9.45 -0.36 22.13
C HIS A 47 -8.28 0.62 22.28
N ILE A 48 -7.07 0.16 22.61
CA ILE A 48 -5.88 1.02 22.76
C ILE A 48 -5.48 1.73 21.45
N PHE A 49 -5.91 1.20 20.30
CA PHE A 49 -5.62 1.76 18.99
C PHE A 49 -6.67 2.77 18.51
N TYR A 50 -7.80 2.92 19.22
CA TYR A 50 -8.87 3.85 18.81
C TYR A 50 -8.44 5.33 18.91
N LYS A 51 -7.43 5.62 19.72
CA LYS A 51 -6.84 6.97 19.85
C LYS A 51 -6.08 7.45 18.61
N PHE A 52 -5.73 6.54 17.70
CA PHE A 52 -5.08 6.87 16.44
C PHE A 52 -6.14 6.95 15.34
N ASP A 53 -5.99 7.84 14.37
CA ASP A 53 -6.82 7.83 13.16
C ASP A 53 -6.37 6.72 12.18
N ASP A 54 -7.22 6.38 11.21
CA ASP A 54 -6.94 5.31 10.24
C ASP A 54 -5.71 5.61 9.36
N LEU A 55 -5.38 6.88 9.11
CA LEU A 55 -4.25 7.25 8.25
C LEU A 55 -2.94 6.97 8.99
N PHE A 56 -2.84 7.38 10.24
CA PHE A 56 -1.72 7.06 11.11
C PHE A 56 -1.50 5.55 11.23
N LEU A 57 -2.57 4.79 11.47
CA LEU A 57 -2.48 3.33 11.57
C LEU A 57 -2.06 2.68 10.24
N LEU A 58 -2.46 3.25 9.12
CA LEU A 58 -2.06 2.78 7.81
C LEU A 58 -0.56 3.03 7.57
N GLU A 59 -0.06 4.20 7.93
CA GLU A 59 1.39 4.49 7.88
C GLU A 59 2.19 3.57 8.81
N ALA A 60 1.65 3.21 9.98
CA ALA A 60 2.30 2.26 10.89
C ALA A 60 2.38 0.83 10.30
N ILE A 61 1.45 0.45 9.41
CA ILE A 61 1.52 -0.83 8.68
C ILE A 61 2.55 -0.74 7.56
N ASP A 62 2.51 0.36 6.80
CA ASP A 62 3.24 0.52 5.55
C ASP A 62 4.61 1.21 5.73
N VAL A 63 5.17 1.21 6.93
CA VAL A 63 6.50 1.81 7.21
C VAL A 63 7.53 1.29 6.21
N GLY A 64 8.18 2.22 5.50
CA GLY A 64 9.20 1.92 4.49
C GLY A 64 8.67 1.32 3.18
N THR A 65 7.35 1.23 2.99
CA THR A 65 6.74 0.76 1.75
C THR A 65 6.51 1.93 0.80
N LEU A 66 7.19 1.92 -0.35
CA LEU A 66 6.91 2.88 -1.43
C LEU A 66 5.52 2.62 -2.01
N LEU A 67 4.73 3.68 -2.18
CA LEU A 67 3.46 3.61 -2.88
C LEU A 67 3.71 3.44 -4.39
N SER A 68 3.88 2.21 -4.85
CA SER A 68 4.07 1.92 -6.27
C SER A 68 3.33 0.66 -6.72
N GLY A 69 2.82 0.71 -7.96
CA GLY A 69 2.39 -0.46 -8.72
C GLY A 69 1.08 -1.11 -8.25
N THR A 70 1.01 -1.65 -7.04
CA THR A 70 -0.10 -2.50 -6.58
C THR A 70 -1.10 -1.69 -5.76
N HIS A 71 -2.40 -1.84 -6.03
CA HIS A 71 -3.49 -1.11 -5.38
C HIS A 71 -3.56 0.39 -5.69
N HIS A 72 -2.83 0.87 -6.70
CA HIS A 72 -2.82 2.26 -7.18
C HIS A 72 -2.97 2.38 -8.72
N GLN A 73 -3.36 1.30 -9.39
CA GLN A 73 -3.70 1.28 -10.82
C GLN A 73 -5.09 1.84 -11.09
N PHE A 74 -5.35 2.23 -12.34
CA PHE A 74 -6.61 2.85 -12.75
C PHE A 74 -7.85 1.99 -12.44
N PHE A 75 -7.76 0.67 -12.65
CA PHE A 75 -8.86 -0.28 -12.40
C PHE A 75 -8.69 -1.09 -11.09
N ASP A 76 -7.80 -0.66 -10.20
CA ASP A 76 -7.69 -1.32 -8.90
C ASP A 76 -8.96 -1.13 -8.08
N VAL A 77 -9.29 -2.13 -7.27
CA VAL A 77 -10.44 -2.02 -6.37
C VAL A 77 -10.19 -0.82 -5.44
N PRO A 78 -11.12 0.16 -5.39
CA PRO A 78 -11.03 1.24 -4.42
C PRO A 78 -10.83 0.68 -3.01
N HIS A 79 -10.26 1.42 -2.06
CA HIS A 79 -9.98 0.98 -0.67
C HIS A 79 -9.13 -0.30 -0.49
N ALA A 80 -8.64 -0.96 -1.56
CA ALA A 80 -7.83 -2.17 -1.42
C ALA A 80 -6.55 -1.92 -0.59
N TYR A 81 -5.96 -0.74 -0.77
CA TYR A 81 -4.75 -0.29 -0.09
C TYR A 81 -4.88 -0.23 1.44
N CYS A 82 -6.10 -0.11 1.98
CA CYS A 82 -6.32 0.02 3.43
C CYS A 82 -7.02 -1.19 4.07
N ARG A 83 -7.11 -2.32 3.34
CA ARG A 83 -7.81 -3.53 3.83
C ARG A 83 -7.15 -4.18 5.05
N SER A 84 -5.86 -3.94 5.26
CA SER A 84 -5.06 -4.46 6.38
C SER A 84 -5.44 -3.82 7.73
N LEU A 85 -5.94 -2.58 7.73
CA LEU A 85 -6.24 -1.84 8.97
C LEU A 85 -7.13 -2.61 9.95
N LYS A 86 -8.29 -3.09 9.47
CA LYS A 86 -9.26 -3.80 10.30
C LYS A 86 -8.70 -5.12 10.87
N PRO A 87 -8.16 -6.06 10.07
CA PRO A 87 -7.59 -7.28 10.59
C PRO A 87 -6.34 -7.07 11.46
N THR A 88 -5.59 -5.98 11.28
CA THR A 88 -4.40 -5.67 12.08
C THR A 88 -4.74 -5.04 13.43
N PHE A 89 -5.64 -4.05 13.49
CA PHE A 89 -5.85 -3.26 14.72
C PHE A 89 -7.21 -3.47 15.40
N PHE A 90 -8.25 -3.83 14.65
CA PHE A 90 -9.64 -3.71 15.12
C PHE A 90 -10.45 -4.99 15.02
N LYS A 91 -9.81 -6.13 14.75
CA LYS A 91 -10.52 -7.39 14.65
C LYS A 91 -10.51 -8.12 15.98
N GLU A 92 -11.60 -7.96 16.69
CA GLU A 92 -11.93 -8.75 17.88
C GLU A 92 -11.99 -10.24 17.48
N ASN A 93 -11.34 -11.10 18.26
CA ASN A 93 -11.41 -12.55 18.13
C ASN A 93 -10.85 -13.15 16.83
N MET A 94 -9.77 -12.58 16.26
CA MET A 94 -8.91 -13.33 15.34
C MET A 94 -8.19 -14.46 16.10
N THR A 95 -8.78 -15.65 16.11
CA THR A 95 -8.05 -16.90 16.29
C THR A 95 -7.43 -17.30 14.95
N LYS A 96 -6.53 -16.48 14.38
CA LYS A 96 -5.59 -17.03 13.40
C LYS A 96 -4.85 -18.14 14.14
N GLY A 97 -4.97 -19.37 13.62
CA GLY A 97 -4.41 -20.57 14.25
C GLY A 97 -2.94 -20.38 14.64
N LYS A 98 -2.45 -21.25 15.52
CA LYS A 98 -1.02 -21.31 15.84
C LYS A 98 -0.24 -21.46 14.52
N SER A 99 0.40 -20.39 14.08
CA SER A 99 1.22 -20.39 12.86
C SER A 99 2.67 -20.23 13.26
N LYS A 100 3.57 -20.91 12.55
CA LYS A 100 5.01 -20.60 12.61
C LYS A 100 5.23 -19.15 12.16
N GLY A 101 6.19 -18.48 12.76
CA GLY A 101 6.62 -17.15 12.32
C GLY A 101 7.49 -17.27 11.07
N GLY A 102 7.57 -16.22 10.27
CA GLY A 102 8.44 -16.21 9.10
C GLY A 102 9.74 -15.44 9.34
N LEU A 103 9.75 -14.50 10.28
CA LEU A 103 10.82 -13.51 10.40
C LEU A 103 11.57 -13.66 11.74
N PRO A 104 12.92 -13.75 11.74
CA PRO A 104 13.68 -13.74 12.99
C PRO A 104 13.56 -12.39 13.70
N ILE A 105 13.79 -12.38 15.01
CA ILE A 105 13.80 -11.15 15.81
C ILE A 105 15.23 -10.61 15.87
N THR A 106 15.49 -9.59 15.07
CA THR A 106 16.80 -9.00 14.86
C THR A 106 16.87 -7.59 15.48
N PHE A 107 18.03 -7.18 15.96
CA PHE A 107 18.20 -5.87 16.60
C PHE A 107 19.67 -5.41 16.64
N CYS A 108 19.88 -4.11 16.81
CA CYS A 108 21.19 -3.55 17.11
C CYS A 108 21.28 -3.17 18.61
N PRO A 109 22.14 -3.82 19.42
CA PRO A 109 22.30 -3.50 20.84
C PRO A 109 22.67 -2.04 21.12
N VAL A 110 23.51 -1.46 20.25
CA VAL A 110 23.95 -0.06 20.36
C VAL A 110 22.79 0.90 20.11
N CYS A 111 21.97 0.65 19.06
CA CYS A 111 20.76 1.43 18.82
C CYS A 111 19.78 1.36 20.00
N ILE A 112 19.51 0.17 20.55
CA ILE A 112 18.57 0.00 21.66
C ILE A 112 19.01 0.85 22.87
N LYS A 113 20.29 0.79 23.26
CA LYS A 113 20.83 1.60 24.35
C LYS A 113 20.76 3.10 24.03
N GLY A 114 21.09 3.49 22.80
CA GLY A 114 21.02 4.88 22.34
C GLY A 114 19.59 5.45 22.37
N MET A 115 18.61 4.66 21.91
CA MET A 115 17.19 5.03 21.93
C MET A 115 16.68 5.24 23.35
N ILE A 116 17.02 4.34 24.29
CA ILE A 116 16.60 4.47 25.69
C ILE A 116 17.21 5.72 26.32
N ARG A 117 18.52 5.96 26.10
CA ARG A 117 19.19 7.16 26.62
C ARG A 117 18.63 8.46 26.05
N GLY A 118 18.36 8.50 24.75
CA GLY A 118 17.92 9.72 24.07
C GLY A 118 16.42 9.98 24.10
N ARG A 119 15.58 8.94 24.18
CA ARG A 119 14.11 9.04 24.05
C ARG A 119 13.34 8.44 25.22
N GLY A 120 14.01 7.78 26.17
CA GLY A 120 13.39 7.09 27.30
C GLY A 120 12.79 5.73 26.97
N TYR A 121 12.82 5.29 25.72
CA TYR A 121 12.31 3.97 25.30
C TYR A 121 13.05 3.46 24.05
N ALA A 122 13.07 2.14 23.90
CA ALA A 122 13.54 1.45 22.69
C ALA A 122 12.39 0.92 21.84
N TYR A 123 12.70 0.61 20.58
CA TYR A 123 11.79 -0.01 19.61
C TYR A 123 12.61 -0.81 18.59
N PHE A 124 11.97 -1.70 17.83
CA PHE A 124 12.59 -2.39 16.70
C PHE A 124 12.35 -1.61 15.41
N ARG A 125 13.42 -1.36 14.64
CA ARG A 125 13.32 -0.66 13.36
C ARG A 125 12.80 -1.59 12.27
N LYS A 126 12.09 -1.04 11.29
CA LYS A 126 11.60 -1.77 10.12
C LYS A 126 12.73 -2.35 9.28
N SER A 127 13.82 -1.61 9.11
CA SER A 127 15.02 -2.03 8.34
C SER A 127 15.61 -3.35 8.84
N TRP A 128 15.52 -3.62 10.15
CA TRP A 128 16.07 -4.82 10.76
C TRP A 128 15.39 -6.12 10.32
N GLU A 129 14.14 -6.06 9.81
CA GLU A 129 13.44 -7.26 9.31
C GLU A 129 14.14 -7.91 8.10
N TYR A 130 14.89 -7.12 7.33
CA TYR A 130 15.50 -7.55 6.06
C TYR A 130 17.02 -7.37 6.02
N ASP A 131 17.57 -6.40 6.75
CA ASP A 131 19.00 -6.11 6.72
C ASP A 131 19.85 -7.09 7.54
N GLY A 132 21.11 -7.29 7.15
CA GLY A 132 22.11 -8.04 7.92
C GLY A 132 22.94 -7.16 8.87
N LYS A 133 22.96 -5.84 8.63
CA LYS A 133 23.77 -4.87 9.38
C LYS A 133 22.91 -3.69 9.84
N CYS A 134 23.35 -3.04 10.89
CA CYS A 134 22.75 -1.80 11.37
C CYS A 134 23.16 -0.63 10.47
N GLU A 135 22.20 0.11 9.93
CA GLU A 135 22.44 1.30 9.12
C GLU A 135 23.20 2.42 9.85
N PHE A 136 23.08 2.53 11.18
CA PHE A 136 23.70 3.60 11.97
C PHE A 136 25.10 3.26 12.49
N HIS A 137 25.39 1.98 12.71
CA HIS A 137 26.64 1.54 13.34
C HIS A 137 27.49 0.66 12.43
N ASN A 138 26.96 0.27 11.26
CA ASN A 138 27.61 -0.63 10.29
C ASN A 138 28.08 -1.97 10.88
N THR A 139 27.55 -2.38 12.03
CA THR A 139 27.82 -3.67 12.68
C THR A 139 26.76 -4.70 12.30
N PRO A 140 27.06 -6.01 12.31
CA PRO A 140 26.04 -7.06 12.19
C PRO A 140 24.89 -6.86 13.19
N LEU A 141 23.67 -7.17 12.75
CA LEU A 141 22.53 -7.24 13.67
C LEU A 141 22.62 -8.50 14.53
N SER A 142 22.15 -8.41 15.77
CA SER A 142 21.99 -9.56 16.66
C SER A 142 20.61 -10.20 16.43
N CYS A 143 20.51 -11.53 16.50
CA CYS A 143 19.26 -12.29 16.43
C CYS A 143 18.98 -12.95 17.78
N LEU A 144 17.74 -12.90 18.26
CA LEU A 144 17.34 -13.70 19.42
C LEU A 144 17.50 -15.19 19.14
N THR A 145 18.06 -15.94 20.10
CA THR A 145 18.24 -17.40 20.02
C THR A 145 17.09 -18.21 20.60
N THR A 146 16.06 -17.54 21.11
CA THR A 146 14.88 -18.17 21.70
C THR A 146 14.04 -18.87 20.63
N THR A 147 13.63 -20.12 20.90
CA THR A 147 12.88 -20.96 19.95
C THR A 147 11.42 -21.23 20.38
N ASP A 148 10.99 -20.64 21.49
CA ASP A 148 9.63 -20.74 22.00
C ASP A 148 9.03 -19.38 22.36
N TYR A 149 7.70 -19.30 22.28
CA TYR A 149 6.94 -18.09 22.59
C TYR A 149 7.26 -17.47 23.95
N LYS A 150 7.31 -18.25 25.03
CA LYS A 150 7.41 -17.74 26.40
C LYS A 150 8.79 -17.13 26.65
N SER A 151 9.85 -17.82 26.23
CA SER A 151 11.22 -17.32 26.34
C SER A 151 11.42 -16.08 25.48
N THR A 152 10.86 -16.06 24.28
CA THR A 152 10.93 -14.91 23.37
C THR A 152 10.24 -13.67 23.94
N VAL A 153 9.02 -13.83 24.46
CA VAL A 153 8.29 -12.75 25.14
C VAL A 153 9.12 -12.15 26.28
N LYS A 154 9.79 -12.99 27.08
CA LYS A 154 10.68 -12.54 28.16
C LYS A 154 11.91 -11.81 27.62
N ALA A 155 12.51 -12.31 26.55
CA ALA A 155 13.68 -11.69 25.91
C ALA A 155 13.35 -10.31 25.31
N VAL A 156 12.24 -10.21 24.57
CA VAL A 156 11.76 -8.93 23.99
C VAL A 156 11.51 -7.89 25.08
N LYS A 157 10.83 -8.24 26.18
CA LYS A 157 10.65 -7.33 27.33
C LYS A 157 11.98 -6.83 27.89
N ARG A 158 12.95 -7.74 28.05
CA ARG A 158 14.28 -7.41 28.58
C ARG A 158 15.03 -6.47 27.64
N LEU A 159 15.00 -6.75 26.33
CA LEU A 159 15.62 -5.91 25.31
C LEU A 159 15.07 -4.48 25.31
N LEU A 160 13.75 -4.34 25.31
CA LEU A 160 13.11 -3.02 25.32
C LEU A 160 13.36 -2.24 26.63
N ALA A 161 13.71 -2.95 27.71
CA ALA A 161 14.19 -2.37 28.97
C ALA A 161 15.72 -2.15 29.01
N GLY A 162 16.43 -2.34 27.89
CA GLY A 162 17.88 -2.14 27.78
C GLY A 162 18.74 -3.23 28.42
N LYS A 163 18.15 -4.38 28.78
CA LYS A 163 18.86 -5.50 29.41
C LYS A 163 19.43 -6.44 28.34
N ASN A 164 20.62 -6.98 28.60
CA ASN A 164 21.24 -8.00 27.75
C ASN A 164 20.38 -9.27 27.72
N VAL A 165 20.38 -9.94 26.57
CA VAL A 165 19.70 -11.22 26.32
C VAL A 165 20.61 -12.12 25.46
N PRO A 166 20.41 -13.45 25.50
CA PRO A 166 21.08 -14.34 24.56
C PRO A 166 20.70 -14.01 23.11
N SER A 167 21.72 -13.81 22.28
CA SER A 167 21.57 -13.50 20.86
C SER A 167 22.81 -13.92 20.09
N ASP A 168 22.63 -14.34 18.85
CA ASP A 168 23.72 -14.64 17.92
C ASP A 168 23.90 -13.49 16.92
N GLU A 169 25.10 -13.30 16.41
CA GLU A 169 25.33 -12.35 15.31
C GLU A 169 24.81 -12.92 14.00
N ILE A 170 24.12 -12.08 13.23
CA ILE A 170 23.61 -12.44 11.92
C ILE A 170 24.70 -12.22 10.89
N VAL A 171 25.26 -13.30 10.36
CA VAL A 171 26.05 -13.27 9.12
C VAL A 171 25.10 -13.50 7.95
N ARG A 172 24.28 -12.49 7.62
CA ARG A 172 23.55 -12.47 6.35
C ARG A 172 24.37 -11.70 5.34
N VAL A 173 24.80 -12.37 4.28
CA VAL A 173 25.21 -11.69 3.05
C VAL A 173 23.94 -11.08 2.49
N GLY A 174 23.74 -9.78 2.72
CA GLY A 174 22.55 -9.08 2.27
C GLY A 174 22.49 -9.08 0.75
N ILE A 175 21.83 -10.07 0.16
CA ILE A 175 21.38 -9.97 -1.22
C ILE A 175 20.12 -9.10 -1.17
N ARG A 176 20.32 -7.77 -1.10
CA ARG A 176 19.30 -6.83 -1.54
C ARG A 176 19.22 -7.02 -3.05
N ASN A 177 18.38 -7.96 -3.51
CA ASN A 177 17.96 -8.00 -4.89
C ASN A 177 17.09 -6.76 -5.13
N PHE A 178 17.72 -5.60 -5.27
CA PHE A 178 17.15 -4.50 -6.02
C PHE A 178 17.18 -4.92 -7.49
N THR A 179 16.28 -5.82 -7.89
CA THR A 179 15.79 -5.79 -9.26
C THR A 179 14.78 -4.67 -9.34
N GLU A 180 15.26 -3.44 -9.19
CA GLU A 180 14.53 -2.25 -9.57
C GLU A 180 14.59 -2.22 -11.09
N SER A 181 13.71 -3.01 -11.72
CA SER A 181 13.50 -2.86 -13.16
C SER A 181 13.08 -1.42 -13.39
N GLU A 182 13.58 -0.80 -14.46
CA GLU A 182 13.27 0.53 -15.02
C GLU A 182 11.78 0.71 -15.36
N ARG A 183 10.89 0.35 -14.44
CA ARG A 183 9.44 0.46 -14.57
C ARG A 183 9.06 1.83 -14.07
N VAL A 184 8.50 2.63 -14.97
CA VAL A 184 7.83 3.88 -14.60
C VAL A 184 6.75 3.56 -13.57
N ASN A 185 6.91 4.09 -12.36
CA ASN A 185 5.95 3.92 -11.28
C ASN A 185 4.77 4.86 -11.50
N LEU A 186 3.71 4.33 -12.13
CA LEU A 186 2.48 5.05 -12.35
C LEU A 186 1.57 4.97 -11.12
N PHE A 187 1.00 6.11 -10.76
CA PHE A 187 -0.02 6.24 -9.73
C PHE A 187 -1.24 6.96 -10.29
N TYR A 188 -2.41 6.35 -10.13
CA TYR A 188 -3.67 6.97 -10.54
C TYR A 188 -4.31 7.68 -9.35
N PRO A 189 -4.35 9.03 -9.35
CA PRO A 189 -4.95 9.79 -8.23
C PRO A 189 -6.48 9.64 -8.19
N ILE A 190 -7.07 9.24 -9.32
CA ILE A 190 -8.47 8.88 -9.45
C ILE A 190 -8.54 7.50 -10.10
N LYS A 191 -9.19 6.56 -9.43
CA LYS A 191 -9.44 5.21 -9.94
C LYS A 191 -10.79 5.12 -10.60
N THR A 192 -11.05 4.02 -11.28
CA THR A 192 -12.34 3.73 -11.89
C THR A 192 -12.84 2.34 -11.48
N VAL A 193 -14.12 2.10 -11.71
CA VAL A 193 -14.76 0.82 -11.43
C VAL A 193 -14.65 -0.12 -12.62
N ALA A 194 -14.63 -1.43 -12.37
CA ALA A 194 -14.46 -2.45 -13.40
C ALA A 194 -15.46 -2.33 -14.56
N CYS A 195 -16.70 -1.88 -14.32
CA CYS A 195 -17.71 -1.73 -15.38
C CYS A 195 -17.42 -0.62 -16.40
N VAL A 196 -16.55 0.34 -16.08
CA VAL A 196 -16.06 1.31 -17.06
C VAL A 196 -15.19 0.61 -18.12
N GLY A 197 -14.53 -0.49 -17.77
CA GLY A 197 -13.68 -1.26 -18.69
C GLY A 197 -14.40 -1.72 -19.95
N LYS A 198 -15.64 -2.22 -19.82
CA LYS A 198 -16.46 -2.65 -20.95
C LYS A 198 -16.79 -1.53 -21.91
N GLU A 199 -17.18 -0.38 -21.37
CA GLU A 199 -17.52 0.80 -22.15
C GLU A 199 -16.30 1.40 -22.86
N LEU A 200 -15.14 1.41 -22.18
CA LEU A 200 -13.88 1.77 -22.82
C LEU A 200 -13.48 0.75 -23.90
N GLY A 201 -13.70 -0.54 -23.68
CA GLY A 201 -13.53 -1.57 -24.70
C GLY A 201 -14.35 -1.31 -25.96
N ILE A 202 -15.64 -0.97 -25.79
CA ILE A 202 -16.54 -0.58 -26.90
C ILE A 202 -16.01 0.68 -27.60
N CYS A 203 -15.58 1.68 -26.84
CA CYS A 203 -15.00 2.92 -27.39
C CYS A 203 -13.76 2.61 -28.25
N LEU A 204 -12.82 1.83 -27.72
CA LEU A 204 -11.61 1.43 -28.45
C LEU A 204 -11.94 0.62 -29.71
N ALA A 205 -12.90 -0.31 -29.65
CA ALA A 205 -13.31 -1.10 -30.80
C ALA A 205 -13.92 -0.24 -31.92
N ARG A 206 -14.76 0.75 -31.58
CA ARG A 206 -15.38 1.66 -32.55
C ARG A 206 -14.36 2.53 -33.28
N HIS A 207 -13.25 2.84 -32.62
CA HIS A 207 -12.18 3.68 -33.18
C HIS A 207 -10.90 2.89 -33.50
N MET A 208 -11.03 1.57 -33.72
CA MET A 208 -9.88 0.70 -33.98
C MET A 208 -9.03 1.19 -35.16
N GLY A 209 -9.65 1.64 -36.26
CA GLY A 209 -8.91 2.15 -37.42
C GLY A 209 -8.01 3.35 -37.12
N GLU A 210 -8.47 4.26 -36.27
CA GLU A 210 -7.70 5.44 -35.84
C GLU A 210 -6.53 5.03 -34.92
N LEU A 211 -6.80 4.09 -33.99
CA LEU A 211 -5.79 3.57 -33.06
C LEU A 211 -4.69 2.79 -33.79
N LEU A 212 -5.04 1.93 -34.74
CA LEU A 212 -4.08 1.13 -35.51
C LEU A 212 -3.25 1.98 -36.49
N SER A 213 -3.78 3.12 -36.92
CA SER A 213 -3.03 4.08 -37.75
C SER A 213 -2.05 4.93 -36.93
N SER A 214 -2.14 4.88 -35.59
CA SER A 214 -1.33 5.69 -34.70
C SER A 214 0.02 5.05 -34.39
N LYS A 215 1.11 5.79 -34.57
CA LYS A 215 2.48 5.29 -34.32
C LYS A 215 2.92 5.34 -32.84
N TRP A 216 2.10 5.94 -31.97
CA TRP A 216 2.46 6.20 -30.57
C TRP A 216 2.00 5.10 -29.60
N LEU A 217 1.13 4.17 -30.04
CA LEU A 217 0.63 3.08 -29.20
C LEU A 217 1.50 1.82 -29.43
N PRO A 218 2.19 1.30 -28.42
CA PRO A 218 3.10 0.16 -28.55
C PRO A 218 2.34 -1.17 -28.44
N LEU A 219 1.18 -1.28 -29.08
CA LEU A 219 0.39 -2.51 -29.15
C LEU A 219 0.19 -2.90 -30.60
N ASP A 220 0.40 -4.18 -30.90
CA ASP A 220 0.10 -4.69 -32.23
C ASP A 220 -1.43 -4.84 -32.44
N VAL A 221 -1.82 -5.07 -33.69
CA VAL A 221 -3.23 -5.23 -34.08
C VAL A 221 -3.92 -6.35 -33.30
N LYS A 222 -3.20 -7.47 -33.07
CA LYS A 222 -3.74 -8.66 -32.42
C LYS A 222 -3.98 -8.39 -30.94
N ASP A 223 -3.07 -7.71 -30.27
CA ASP A 223 -3.19 -7.32 -28.86
C ASP A 223 -4.35 -6.36 -28.64
N MET A 224 -4.54 -5.38 -29.55
CA MET A 224 -5.67 -4.46 -29.48
C MET A 224 -7.03 -5.16 -29.70
N ILE A 225 -7.11 -6.08 -30.66
CA ILE A 225 -8.30 -6.91 -30.87
C ILE A 225 -8.57 -7.79 -29.64
N ASN A 226 -7.55 -8.44 -29.10
CA ASN A 226 -7.68 -9.29 -27.92
C ASN A 226 -8.13 -8.48 -26.69
N LEU A 227 -7.56 -7.30 -26.46
CA LEU A 227 -7.93 -6.42 -25.36
C LEU A 227 -9.39 -5.98 -25.48
N THR A 228 -9.80 -5.48 -26.64
CA THR A 228 -11.17 -5.03 -26.86
C THR A 228 -12.17 -6.18 -26.75
N HIS A 229 -11.89 -7.34 -27.33
CA HIS A 229 -12.72 -8.54 -27.18
C HIS A 229 -12.83 -8.96 -25.70
N THR A 230 -11.71 -8.98 -24.96
CA THR A 230 -11.67 -9.31 -23.53
C THR A 230 -12.58 -8.39 -22.71
N LEU A 231 -12.50 -7.08 -22.96
CA LEU A 231 -13.29 -6.08 -22.23
C LEU A 231 -14.77 -6.07 -22.63
N ILE A 232 -15.12 -6.43 -23.86
CA ILE A 232 -16.50 -6.38 -24.35
C ILE A 232 -17.25 -7.67 -24.01
N SER A 233 -16.62 -8.81 -24.25
CA SER A 233 -17.30 -10.11 -24.32
C SER A 233 -17.20 -10.93 -23.03
N LEU A 234 -16.15 -10.74 -22.22
CA LEU A 234 -15.96 -11.58 -21.04
C LEU A 234 -16.72 -11.05 -19.81
N PRO A 235 -17.14 -11.93 -18.89
CA PRO A 235 -17.78 -11.52 -17.64
C PRO A 235 -16.86 -10.64 -16.79
N ILE A 236 -17.40 -9.56 -16.22
CA ILE A 236 -16.62 -8.58 -15.43
C ILE A 236 -15.85 -9.23 -14.26
N ASP A 237 -16.41 -10.28 -13.68
CA ASP A 237 -15.81 -10.95 -12.53
C ASP A 237 -14.75 -12.01 -12.90
N SER A 238 -14.64 -12.34 -14.19
CA SER A 238 -13.65 -13.28 -14.70
C SER A 238 -12.21 -12.78 -14.48
N ARG A 239 -11.27 -13.73 -14.40
CA ARG A 239 -9.85 -13.42 -14.22
C ARG A 239 -9.30 -12.69 -15.44
N GLU A 240 -9.75 -13.11 -16.61
CA GLU A 240 -9.38 -12.62 -17.93
C GLU A 240 -9.83 -11.17 -18.10
N TYR A 241 -11.07 -10.84 -17.74
CA TYR A 241 -11.55 -9.45 -17.77
C TYR A 241 -10.75 -8.53 -16.85
N LYS A 242 -10.46 -8.99 -15.61
CA LYS A 242 -9.63 -8.25 -14.65
C LYS A 242 -8.21 -8.04 -15.18
N HIS A 243 -7.65 -9.04 -15.87
CA HIS A 243 -6.37 -8.91 -16.56
C HIS A 243 -6.44 -7.88 -17.70
N GLY A 244 -7.49 -7.91 -18.52
CA GLY A 244 -7.72 -6.90 -19.56
C GLY A 244 -7.83 -5.48 -19.01
N CYS A 245 -8.54 -5.29 -17.88
CA CYS A 245 -8.60 -4.00 -17.18
C CYS A 245 -7.22 -3.55 -16.68
N LYS A 246 -6.41 -4.48 -16.16
CA LYS A 246 -5.04 -4.17 -15.74
C LYS A 246 -4.19 -3.70 -16.92
N LEU A 247 -4.24 -4.39 -18.06
CA LEU A 247 -3.53 -4.01 -19.28
C LEU A 247 -4.00 -2.64 -19.78
N LEU A 248 -5.33 -2.43 -19.84
CA LEU A 248 -5.89 -1.12 -20.20
C LEU A 248 -5.36 -0.02 -19.27
N GLY A 249 -5.38 -0.25 -17.97
CA GLY A 249 -4.85 0.68 -16.97
C GLY A 249 -3.35 1.00 -17.14
N GLN A 250 -2.55 0.10 -17.71
CA GLN A 250 -1.14 0.38 -18.00
C GLN A 250 -0.97 1.29 -19.22
N ILE A 251 -1.79 1.10 -20.26
CA ILE A 251 -1.73 1.90 -21.49
C ILE A 251 -2.56 3.19 -21.41
N MET A 252 -3.33 3.40 -20.34
CA MET A 252 -4.11 4.62 -20.10
C MET A 252 -3.25 5.90 -20.12
N VAL A 253 -1.98 5.82 -19.73
CA VAL A 253 -1.01 6.94 -19.83
C VAL A 253 -0.79 7.40 -21.28
N LEU A 254 -0.94 6.50 -22.26
CA LEU A 254 -0.85 6.82 -23.68
C LEU A 254 -2.22 7.24 -24.22
N LEU A 255 -3.25 6.48 -23.87
CA LEU A 255 -4.63 6.70 -24.31
C LEU A 255 -5.26 7.98 -23.76
N GLN A 256 -4.68 8.62 -22.75
CA GLN A 256 -5.23 9.87 -22.20
C GLN A 256 -5.32 11.00 -23.24
N ASN A 257 -4.46 10.99 -24.27
CA ASN A 257 -4.49 11.97 -25.35
C ASN A 257 -5.43 11.56 -26.50
N PHE A 258 -5.97 10.34 -26.45
CA PHE A 258 -6.93 9.85 -27.42
C PHE A 258 -8.31 10.44 -27.14
N LYS A 259 -8.70 11.43 -27.95
CA LYS A 259 -9.89 12.27 -27.73
C LYS A 259 -11.18 11.47 -27.49
N PRO A 260 -11.52 10.42 -28.26
CA PRO A 260 -12.75 9.66 -28.03
C PRO A 260 -12.83 9.04 -26.63
N LEU A 261 -11.71 8.51 -26.12
CA LEU A 261 -11.64 7.89 -24.80
C LEU A 261 -11.68 8.95 -23.69
N ALA A 262 -10.93 10.04 -23.85
CA ALA A 262 -10.94 11.13 -22.89
C ALA A 262 -12.33 11.79 -22.80
N ASP A 263 -12.99 12.00 -23.94
CA ASP A 263 -14.34 12.56 -23.99
C ASP A 263 -15.34 11.63 -23.29
N TYR A 264 -15.23 10.31 -23.48
CA TYR A 264 -16.08 9.36 -22.73
C TYR A 264 -15.90 9.50 -21.22
N LEU A 265 -14.66 9.45 -20.72
CA LEU A 265 -14.41 9.53 -19.27
C LEU A 265 -14.92 10.86 -18.68
N ASN A 266 -14.71 11.98 -19.38
CA ASN A 266 -15.09 13.29 -18.87
C ASN A 266 -16.61 13.59 -18.96
N HIS A 267 -17.31 13.04 -19.96
CA HIS A 267 -18.73 13.34 -20.17
C HIS A 267 -19.67 12.25 -19.66
N ASN A 268 -19.24 10.98 -19.64
CA ASN A 268 -20.08 9.84 -19.29
C ASN A 268 -19.84 9.30 -17.88
N CYS A 269 -18.79 9.74 -17.19
CA CYS A 269 -18.53 9.38 -15.80
C CYS A 269 -18.75 10.57 -14.85
N SER A 270 -19.00 10.25 -13.58
CA SER A 270 -19.06 11.19 -12.46
C SER A 270 -17.98 10.85 -11.45
N TYR A 271 -17.51 11.86 -10.73
CA TYR A 271 -16.60 11.68 -9.61
C TYR A 271 -17.36 11.45 -8.31
N VAL A 272 -16.88 10.49 -7.53
CA VAL A 272 -17.47 10.08 -6.27
C VAL A 272 -16.40 9.95 -5.20
N LYS A 273 -16.66 10.54 -4.03
CA LYS A 273 -15.84 10.35 -2.83
C LYS A 273 -16.28 9.05 -2.15
N MET A 274 -15.40 8.05 -2.19
CA MET A 274 -15.57 6.80 -1.46
C MET A 274 -14.82 6.86 -0.12
N LEU A 275 -15.52 6.53 0.96
CA LEU A 275 -14.89 6.37 2.26
C LEU A 275 -14.38 4.94 2.44
N GLY A 276 -13.24 4.81 3.12
CA GLY A 276 -12.56 3.55 3.41
C GLY A 276 -11.80 3.61 4.73
N GLY A 277 -11.01 2.57 4.99
CA GLY A 277 -10.35 2.37 6.27
C GLY A 277 -11.17 1.46 7.20
N ALA A 278 -10.65 1.22 8.40
CA ALA A 278 -11.37 0.40 9.38
C ALA A 278 -12.59 1.11 9.96
N ARG A 279 -12.56 2.44 10.01
CA ARG A 279 -13.59 3.31 10.60
C ARG A 279 -14.14 4.34 9.61
N ASN A 280 -13.95 4.13 8.30
CA ASN A 280 -14.40 5.03 7.23
C ASN A 280 -13.78 6.44 7.29
N GLN A 281 -12.56 6.58 7.84
CA GLN A 281 -11.86 7.86 7.98
C GLN A 281 -10.93 8.17 6.80
N LEU A 282 -10.67 7.20 5.92
CA LEU A 282 -9.90 7.40 4.71
C LEU A 282 -10.82 7.70 3.54
N ALA A 283 -10.32 8.40 2.53
CA ALA A 283 -11.11 8.74 1.36
C ALA A 283 -10.32 8.52 0.07
N GLU A 284 -11.07 8.17 -0.97
CA GLU A 284 -10.55 7.97 -2.32
C GLU A 284 -11.56 8.54 -3.33
N ILE A 285 -11.06 9.14 -4.40
CA ILE A 285 -11.89 9.68 -5.47
C ILE A 285 -11.96 8.64 -6.59
N VAL A 286 -13.17 8.32 -7.02
CA VAL A 286 -13.44 7.26 -7.99
C VAL A 286 -14.34 7.77 -9.11
N LEU A 287 -14.00 7.42 -10.35
CA LEU A 287 -14.82 7.58 -11.54
C LEU A 287 -15.85 6.47 -11.65
N VAL A 288 -17.11 6.85 -11.84
CA VAL A 288 -18.23 5.91 -11.98
C VAL A 288 -19.13 6.31 -13.16
N PRO A 289 -19.74 5.36 -13.91
CA PRO A 289 -20.63 5.72 -15.01
C PRO A 289 -21.88 6.48 -14.56
N LYS A 290 -22.25 7.54 -15.28
CA LYS A 290 -23.49 8.32 -15.04
C LYS A 290 -24.75 7.51 -15.26
N LYS A 291 -24.77 6.67 -16.29
CA LYS A 291 -25.95 5.88 -16.69
C LYS A 291 -26.34 4.80 -15.67
N LYS A 292 -25.48 4.49 -14.69
CA LYS A 292 -25.73 3.53 -13.59
C LYS A 292 -26.35 2.19 -14.03
N ALA A 293 -26.16 1.79 -15.29
CA ALA A 293 -26.64 0.52 -15.82
C ALA A 293 -25.85 -0.61 -15.12
N CYS A 294 -26.40 -1.08 -14.00
CA CYS A 294 -25.72 -1.94 -13.05
C CYS A 294 -25.70 -3.40 -13.50
N ASP A 295 -26.36 -3.71 -14.61
CA ASP A 295 -26.55 -5.05 -15.16
C ASP A 295 -25.24 -5.69 -15.61
N SER A 296 -24.17 -4.90 -15.75
CA SER A 296 -22.85 -5.39 -16.12
C SER A 296 -22.02 -5.93 -14.94
N CYS A 297 -22.37 -5.60 -13.68
CA CYS A 297 -21.55 -5.94 -12.51
C CYS A 297 -22.34 -6.84 -11.55
N SER A 298 -21.97 -8.12 -11.44
CA SER A 298 -22.64 -9.06 -10.51
C SER A 298 -22.49 -8.62 -9.04
N ASP A 299 -21.38 -7.95 -8.70
CA ASP A 299 -21.12 -7.49 -7.32
C ASP A 299 -21.99 -6.28 -6.90
N LEU A 300 -22.73 -5.66 -7.84
CA LEU A 300 -23.51 -4.45 -7.59
C LEU A 300 -22.68 -3.35 -6.90
N PHE A 301 -21.37 -3.23 -7.19
CA PHE A 301 -20.46 -2.32 -6.49
C PHE A 301 -20.98 -0.87 -6.46
N CYS A 302 -21.44 -0.38 -7.61
CA CYS A 302 -22.06 0.94 -7.75
C CYS A 302 -23.39 1.10 -6.99
N LYS A 303 -24.11 0.00 -6.74
CA LYS A 303 -25.35 0.04 -5.96
C LYS A 303 -25.06 -0.11 -4.46
N LYS A 304 -24.27 -1.11 -4.04
CA LYS A 304 -23.99 -1.42 -2.62
C LYS A 304 -23.05 -0.42 -1.94
N ARG A 305 -22.00 0.05 -2.63
CA ARG A 305 -20.91 0.82 -2.00
C ARG A 305 -20.96 2.31 -2.33
N ILE A 306 -21.53 2.68 -3.47
CA ILE A 306 -21.70 4.08 -3.88
C ILE A 306 -23.02 4.69 -3.37
N GLN A 307 -23.98 3.90 -2.86
CA GLN A 307 -25.17 4.44 -2.17
C GLN A 307 -24.85 5.26 -0.90
N LYS A 308 -23.70 5.01 -0.25
CA LYS A 308 -23.22 5.77 0.92
C LYS A 308 -22.17 6.84 0.57
N SER A 309 -21.96 7.10 -0.72
CA SER A 309 -20.88 7.94 -1.21
C SER A 309 -21.36 9.31 -1.65
N HIS A 310 -20.46 10.30 -1.61
CA HIS A 310 -20.80 11.68 -1.91
C HIS A 310 -20.37 12.01 -3.34
N TYR A 311 -21.32 12.41 -4.18
CA TYR A 311 -21.03 12.91 -5.53
C TYR A 311 -20.33 14.27 -5.44
N ILE A 312 -19.31 14.43 -6.25
CA ILE A 312 -18.49 15.64 -6.27
C ILE A 312 -18.95 16.50 -7.44
N LYS A 313 -19.45 17.71 -7.14
CA LYS A 313 -19.93 18.65 -8.17
C LYS A 313 -18.80 19.39 -8.87
N HIS A 314 -17.80 19.81 -8.09
CA HIS A 314 -16.61 20.49 -8.56
C HIS A 314 -15.39 19.74 -8.02
N LEU A 315 -14.54 19.30 -8.94
CA LEU A 315 -13.30 18.61 -8.64
C LEU A 315 -12.16 19.38 -9.29
N ASP A 316 -11.19 19.77 -8.49
CA ASP A 316 -9.93 20.38 -8.90
C ASP A 316 -8.76 19.66 -8.20
N ALA A 317 -7.54 20.12 -8.47
CA ALA A 317 -6.33 19.54 -7.91
C ALA A 317 -6.26 19.72 -6.38
N ASP A 318 -6.71 20.86 -5.86
CA ASP A 318 -6.67 21.19 -4.44
C ASP A 318 -7.60 20.28 -3.65
N TYR A 319 -8.86 20.13 -4.10
CA TYR A 319 -9.81 19.19 -3.50
C TYR A 319 -9.28 17.75 -3.52
N LEU A 320 -8.61 17.35 -4.61
CA LEU A 320 -8.03 16.02 -4.75
C LEU A 320 -6.90 15.81 -3.74
N ALA A 321 -5.99 16.77 -3.59
CA ALA A 321 -4.90 16.74 -2.61
C ALA A 321 -5.42 16.75 -1.16
N GLU A 322 -6.48 17.51 -0.87
CA GLU A 322 -7.09 17.61 0.45
C GLU A 322 -7.99 16.42 0.80
N THR A 323 -8.48 15.67 -0.18
CA THR A 323 -9.46 14.60 0.07
C THR A 323 -8.89 13.21 -0.15
N SER A 324 -8.07 12.99 -1.18
CA SER A 324 -7.57 11.66 -1.53
C SER A 324 -6.48 11.21 -0.55
N THR A 325 -6.80 10.21 0.27
CA THR A 325 -5.83 9.62 1.20
C THR A 325 -4.59 9.11 0.45
N PRO A 326 -4.68 8.28 -0.60
CA PRO A 326 -3.49 7.84 -1.34
C PRO A 326 -2.61 8.99 -1.82
N LEU A 327 -3.20 10.11 -2.26
CA LEU A 327 -2.44 11.28 -2.72
C LEU A 327 -1.76 12.03 -1.56
N LYS A 328 -2.45 12.19 -0.42
CA LYS A 328 -1.82 12.73 0.80
C LYS A 328 -0.59 11.92 1.23
N ARG A 329 -0.71 10.59 1.16
CA ARG A 329 0.38 9.69 1.53
C ARG A 329 1.60 9.85 0.62
N LEU A 330 1.38 10.05 -0.69
CA LEU A 330 2.48 10.38 -1.61
C LEU A 330 3.20 11.68 -1.22
N GLY A 331 2.45 12.69 -0.77
CA GLY A 331 3.03 13.92 -0.25
C GLY A 331 3.94 13.69 0.97
N PHE A 332 3.57 12.79 1.89
CA PHE A 332 4.40 12.45 3.05
C PHE A 332 5.70 11.72 2.67
N GLN A 333 5.72 10.97 1.57
CA GLN A 333 6.90 10.24 1.11
C GLN A 333 7.93 11.11 0.38
N GLN A 334 7.67 12.42 0.23
CA GLN A 334 8.58 13.37 -0.46
C GLN A 334 8.98 12.90 -1.87
N ASN A 335 8.07 12.23 -2.58
CA ASN A 335 8.32 11.76 -3.94
C ASN A 335 8.26 12.93 -4.93
N ILE A 336 9.04 12.83 -6.01
CA ILE A 336 8.89 13.75 -7.15
C ILE A 336 7.66 13.29 -7.94
N LEU A 337 6.66 14.17 -8.01
CA LEU A 337 5.40 13.89 -8.71
C LEU A 337 5.39 14.62 -10.05
N GLN A 338 5.37 13.87 -11.15
CA GLN A 338 5.24 14.44 -12.49
C GLN A 338 3.89 14.06 -13.08
N SER A 339 3.07 15.08 -13.38
CA SER A 339 1.82 14.85 -14.11
C SER A 339 2.12 14.40 -15.55
N THR A 340 1.39 13.40 -16.02
CA THR A 340 1.53 12.92 -17.41
C THR A 340 0.54 13.57 -18.37
N GLY A 341 -0.47 14.27 -17.87
CA GLY A 341 -1.53 14.82 -18.69
C GLY A 341 -2.34 15.91 -18.01
N LYS A 342 -3.31 16.44 -18.75
CA LYS A 342 -4.14 17.59 -18.32
C LYS A 342 -5.39 17.19 -17.53
N TYR A 343 -5.72 15.90 -17.44
CA TYR A 343 -6.92 15.45 -16.75
C TYR A 343 -6.60 15.06 -15.31
N LEU A 344 -7.52 15.28 -14.39
CA LEU A 344 -7.31 14.94 -12.97
C LEU A 344 -7.21 13.42 -12.73
N TRP A 345 -7.69 12.61 -13.66
CA TRP A 345 -7.54 11.15 -13.62
C TRP A 345 -6.30 10.64 -14.35
N SER A 346 -5.56 11.53 -15.02
CA SER A 346 -4.27 11.19 -15.64
C SER A 346 -3.32 10.61 -14.59
N PRO A 347 -2.52 9.59 -14.94
CA PRO A 347 -1.56 9.05 -13.99
C PRO A 347 -0.48 10.09 -13.68
N ILE A 348 0.09 9.94 -12.48
CA ILE A 348 1.25 10.65 -12.00
C ILE A 348 2.43 9.68 -12.04
N ILE A 349 3.56 10.12 -12.55
CA ILE A 349 4.82 9.39 -12.42
C ILE A 349 5.40 9.72 -11.06
N ILE A 350 5.71 8.68 -10.29
CA ILE A 350 6.40 8.77 -9.01
C ILE A 350 7.89 8.52 -9.28
N GLY A 351 8.70 9.57 -9.13
CA GLY A 351 10.15 9.48 -9.13
C GLY A 351 10.71 9.41 -7.71
N ASP A 352 11.80 8.65 -7.53
CA ASP A 352 12.49 8.56 -6.25
C ASP A 352 13.30 9.83 -5.97
N SER A 353 13.03 10.47 -4.83
CA SER A 353 13.84 11.59 -4.34
C SER A 353 15.20 11.15 -3.78
N MET A 354 15.37 9.86 -3.42
CA MET A 354 16.60 9.34 -2.82
C MET A 354 17.81 9.30 -3.77
N PHE A 355 17.61 9.28 -5.09
CA PHE A 355 18.73 9.16 -6.05
C PHE A 355 19.46 10.47 -6.35
N ASN A 356 18.93 11.64 -5.95
CA ASN A 356 19.61 12.93 -6.17
C ASN A 356 20.64 13.30 -5.09
N ASN A 357 20.70 12.57 -3.97
CA ASN A 357 21.71 12.78 -2.93
C ASN A 357 22.95 11.89 -3.08
N LEU A 358 22.90 10.87 -3.96
CA LEU A 358 24.06 10.05 -4.33
C LEU A 358 24.77 10.56 -5.59
N SER A 359 24.11 11.37 -6.42
CA SER A 359 24.70 11.97 -7.64
C SER A 359 25.45 13.29 -7.40
N LYS A 360 25.44 13.83 -6.17
CA LYS A 360 26.25 14.99 -5.77
C LYS A 360 27.59 14.63 -5.10
N GLY A 361 27.91 13.34 -5.00
CA GLY A 361 29.12 12.84 -4.33
C GLY A 361 30.24 12.36 -5.25
N ASN A 362 30.25 12.73 -6.53
CA ASN A 362 31.38 12.49 -7.43
C ASN A 362 31.64 13.75 -8.28
N LYS A 363 32.26 14.73 -7.63
CA LYS A 363 33.10 15.74 -8.30
C LYS A 363 34.32 15.94 -7.41
N ASP A 364 35.28 15.05 -7.58
CA ASP A 364 36.69 15.36 -7.44
C ASP A 364 37.31 15.22 -8.83
#